data_AF-A0A1F9J875-F1
#
_entry.id   AF-A0A1F9J875-F1
#
_cell.length_a   1.000
_cell.length_b   1.000
_cell.length_c   1.000
_cell.angle_alpha   90.00
_cell.angle_beta   90.00
_cell.angle_gamma   90.00
#
_symmetry.space_group_name_H-M   'P 1'
#
loop_
_entity.id
_entity.type
_entity.pdbx_description
1 polymer ?
#
loop_
_entity_poly.entity_id
_entity_poly.type
_entity_poly.pdbx_seq_one_letter_code
_entity_poly.pdbx_strand_id
1 'polypeptide(L)'
;MEFYLVRHGEAKPDYEDPRRPLSDQGRRQVEKVARAAAAKRIQVAEILHSDKLRAKETAEILTRFLSPRRGAREIQGLSPEDDPLLAKGELEATEEPLMLVGHLPHLGRLAALLVKNNPEDKVVDFPPAAVVCLSHLKVAWEIQWILTPDEA
;
A
#
# COMPACT_ATOMS: atom_id res chain seq x y z
N MET A 1 3.53 -9.39 -13.66
CA MET A 1 3.07 -7.99 -13.54
C MET A 1 3.42 -7.48 -12.15
N GLU A 2 3.62 -6.18 -11.98
CA GLU A 2 3.92 -5.59 -10.68
C GLU A 2 2.65 -5.08 -9.99
N PHE A 3 2.58 -5.30 -8.68
CA PHE A 3 1.56 -4.83 -7.78
C PHE A 3 2.22 -4.22 -6.55
N TYR A 4 1.54 -3.29 -5.89
CA TYR A 4 2.15 -2.51 -4.83
C TYR A 4 1.30 -2.56 -3.56
N LEU A 5 1.93 -2.87 -2.44
CA LEU A 5 1.33 -2.76 -1.12
C LEU A 5 1.96 -1.59 -0.39
N VAL A 6 1.14 -0.70 0.15
CA VAL A 6 1.61 0.52 0.81
C VAL A 6 1.01 0.64 2.18
N ARG A 7 1.85 0.71 3.20
CA ARG A 7 1.36 1.13 4.53
C ARG A 7 1.17 2.63 4.53
N HIS A 8 0.05 3.10 5.07
CA HIS A 8 -0.17 4.53 5.27
C HIS A 8 1.03 5.23 5.94
N GLY A 9 1.20 6.52 5.67
CA GLY A 9 2.21 7.35 6.34
C GLY A 9 1.98 7.47 7.85
N GLU A 10 2.96 8.02 8.56
CA GLU A 10 2.81 8.28 9.99
C GLU A 10 1.57 9.14 10.26
N ALA A 11 0.76 8.72 11.23
CA ALA A 11 -0.51 9.36 11.57
C ALA A 11 -0.45 9.94 12.97
N LYS A 12 -1.22 11.00 13.20
CA LYS A 12 -1.42 11.57 14.53
C LYS A 12 -1.93 10.51 15.52
N PRO A 13 -1.57 10.63 16.80
CA PRO A 13 -2.14 9.80 17.83
C PRO A 13 -3.64 10.12 18.00
N ASP A 14 -4.40 9.15 18.49
CA ASP A 14 -5.84 9.25 18.71
C ASP A 14 -6.24 10.34 19.72
N TYR A 15 -5.43 10.54 20.76
CA TYR A 15 -5.67 11.57 21.77
C TYR A 15 -5.52 13.00 21.22
N GLU A 16 -4.81 13.18 20.10
CA GLU A 16 -4.66 14.49 19.45
C GLU A 16 -5.77 14.72 18.41
N ASP A 17 -6.05 13.72 17.56
CA ASP A 17 -7.21 13.73 16.66
C ASP A 17 -7.74 12.28 16.50
N PRO A 18 -8.99 11.99 16.90
CA PRO A 18 -9.55 10.64 16.84
C PRO A 18 -9.70 10.11 15.40
N ARG A 19 -9.76 11.00 14.40
CA ARG A 19 -9.75 10.60 12.98
C ARG A 19 -8.37 10.14 12.53
N ARG A 20 -7.33 10.45 13.29
CA ARG A 20 -5.92 10.09 13.06
C ARG A 20 -5.48 10.40 11.62
N PRO A 21 -5.52 11.67 11.18
CA PRO A 21 -4.94 12.05 9.90
C PRO A 21 -3.42 11.83 9.91
N LEU A 22 -2.79 11.92 8.75
CA LEU A 22 -1.34 11.95 8.64
C LEU A 22 -0.76 13.10 9.47
N SER A 23 0.34 12.81 10.19
CA SER A 23 1.16 13.84 10.83
C SER A 23 1.89 14.65 9.76
N ASP A 24 2.39 15.84 10.11
CA ASP A 24 3.16 16.64 9.15
C ASP A 24 4.42 15.90 8.67
N GLN A 25 5.03 15.12 9.57
CA GLN A 25 6.13 14.22 9.22
C GLN A 25 5.67 13.10 8.28
N GLY A 26 4.55 12.45 8.58
CA GLY A 26 3.98 11.41 7.74
C GLY A 26 3.66 11.90 6.33
N ARG A 27 3.07 13.10 6.18
CA ARG A 27 2.83 13.72 4.86
C ARG A 27 4.14 13.91 4.09
N ARG A 28 5.16 14.48 4.73
CA ARG A 28 6.49 14.67 4.10
C ARG A 28 7.11 13.36 3.66
N GLN A 29 7.01 12.31 4.48
CA GLN A 29 7.53 10.97 4.16
C GLN A 29 6.80 10.34 2.98
N VAL A 30 5.46 10.39 2.97
CA VAL A 30 4.67 9.89 1.83
C VAL A 30 5.00 10.67 0.56
N GLU A 31 5.12 12.00 0.62
CA GLU A 31 5.51 12.80 -0.54
C GLU A 31 6.90 12.45 -1.06
N LYS A 32 7.86 12.18 -0.16
CA LYS A 32 9.21 11.74 -0.54
C LYS A 32 9.16 10.42 -1.31
N VAL A 33 8.46 9.43 -0.75
CA VAL A 33 8.26 8.11 -1.39
C VAL A 33 7.52 8.24 -2.73
N ALA A 34 6.48 9.08 -2.79
CA ALA A 34 5.72 9.30 -4.02
C ALA A 34 6.58 9.92 -5.14
N ARG A 35 7.46 10.88 -4.80
CA ARG A 35 8.43 11.44 -5.75
C ARG A 35 9.44 10.40 -6.23
N ALA A 36 10.01 9.61 -5.32
CA ALA A 36 10.94 8.55 -5.68
C ALA A 36 10.28 7.49 -6.58
N ALA A 37 9.03 7.13 -6.28
CA ALA A 37 8.24 6.21 -7.10
C ALA A 37 8.00 6.75 -8.52
N ALA A 38 7.64 8.03 -8.63
CA ALA A 38 7.50 8.71 -9.93
C ALA A 38 8.83 8.78 -10.70
N ALA A 39 9.94 9.06 -10.02
CA ALA A 39 11.27 9.09 -10.64
C ALA A 39 11.70 7.71 -11.17
N LYS A 40 11.30 6.63 -10.48
CA LYS A 40 11.46 5.24 -10.92
C LYS A 40 10.47 4.83 -12.02
N ARG A 41 9.59 5.74 -12.45
CA ARG A 41 8.55 5.52 -13.47
C ARG A 41 7.61 4.36 -13.14
N ILE A 42 7.32 4.15 -11.85
CA ILE A 42 6.29 3.19 -11.43
C ILE A 42 4.96 3.59 -12.07
N GLN A 43 4.28 2.62 -12.67
CA GLN A 43 2.99 2.80 -13.32
C GLN A 43 1.93 2.02 -12.56
N VAL A 44 0.83 2.69 -12.23
CA VAL A 44 -0.33 2.11 -11.55
C VAL A 44 -1.59 2.48 -12.32
N ALA A 45 -2.45 1.50 -12.56
CA ALA A 45 -3.73 1.73 -13.21
C ALA A 45 -4.73 2.42 -12.24
N GLU A 46 -4.72 2.00 -10.98
CA GLU A 46 -5.60 2.49 -9.91
C GLU A 46 -4.92 2.33 -8.54
N ILE A 47 -5.27 3.23 -7.61
CA ILE A 47 -4.87 3.12 -6.20
C ILE A 47 -6.13 2.82 -5.38
N LEU A 48 -6.15 1.69 -4.69
CA LEU A 48 -7.25 1.31 -3.79
C LEU A 48 -6.82 1.54 -2.35
N HIS A 49 -7.70 2.06 -1.50
CA HIS A 49 -7.34 2.37 -0.12
C HIS A 49 -8.42 1.99 0.89
N SER A 50 -8.00 1.77 2.14
CA SER A 50 -8.90 1.63 3.29
C SER A 50 -9.68 2.92 3.57
N ASP A 51 -10.84 2.77 4.22
CA ASP A 51 -11.71 3.83 4.76
C ASP A 51 -11.04 4.76 5.78
N LYS A 52 -9.90 4.36 6.38
CA LYS A 52 -9.24 5.19 7.40
C LYS A 52 -8.62 6.44 6.78
N LEU A 53 -8.83 7.59 7.41
CA LEU A 53 -8.37 8.90 6.91
C LEU A 53 -6.88 8.91 6.52
N ARG A 54 -6.00 8.36 7.37
CA ARG A 54 -4.56 8.24 7.06
C ARG A 54 -4.24 7.43 5.80
N ALA A 55 -5.04 6.40 5.48
CA ALA A 55 -4.86 5.60 4.27
C ALA A 55 -5.32 6.39 3.04
N LYS A 56 -6.51 7.01 3.13
CA LYS A 56 -7.03 7.93 2.10
C LYS A 56 -6.05 9.06 1.77
N GLU A 57 -5.55 9.77 2.78
CA GLU A 57 -4.60 10.87 2.58
C GLU A 57 -3.28 10.37 1.97
N THR A 58 -2.83 9.17 2.35
CA THR A 58 -1.65 8.56 1.73
C THR A 58 -1.89 8.28 0.23
N ALA A 59 -3.05 7.71 -0.10
CA ALA A 59 -3.46 7.44 -1.48
C ALA A 59 -3.58 8.73 -2.30
N GLU A 60 -4.21 9.78 -1.76
CA GLU A 60 -4.32 11.09 -2.40
C GLU A 60 -2.94 11.71 -2.69
N ILE A 61 -1.99 11.59 -1.76
CA ILE A 61 -0.62 12.02 -2.01
C ILE A 61 -0.02 11.24 -3.19
N LEU A 62 -0.08 9.91 -3.16
CA LEU A 62 0.47 9.05 -4.22
C LEU A 62 -0.16 9.34 -5.59
N THR A 63 -1.48 9.54 -5.66
CA THR A 63 -2.20 9.88 -6.89
C THR A 63 -1.66 11.15 -7.54
N ARG A 64 -1.32 12.18 -6.76
CA ARG A 64 -0.78 13.45 -7.30
C ARG A 64 0.55 13.28 -8.03
N PHE A 65 1.37 12.30 -7.64
CA PHE A 65 2.69 12.06 -8.25
C PHE A 65 2.65 10.98 -9.33
N LEU A 66 1.87 9.92 -9.12
CA LEU A 66 1.83 8.77 -10.02
C LEU A 66 0.78 8.91 -11.14
N SER A 67 -0.21 9.78 -10.97
CA SER A 67 -1.28 10.04 -11.95
C SER A 67 -1.94 8.77 -12.52
N PRO A 68 -2.42 7.83 -11.67
CA PRO A 68 -3.10 6.62 -12.14
C PRO A 68 -4.32 7.00 -12.98
N ARG A 69 -4.48 6.34 -14.13
CA ARG A 69 -5.56 6.65 -15.08
C ARG A 69 -6.97 6.45 -14.52
N ARG A 70 -7.16 5.55 -13.55
CA ARG A 70 -8.44 5.35 -12.82
C ARG A 70 -8.51 6.12 -11.50
N GLY A 71 -7.50 6.90 -11.16
CA GLY A 71 -7.45 7.66 -9.92
C GLY A 71 -7.24 6.78 -8.69
N ALA A 72 -7.79 7.24 -7.56
CA ALA A 72 -7.84 6.50 -6.31
C ALA A 72 -9.28 6.30 -5.84
N ARG A 73 -9.55 5.14 -5.22
CA ARG A 73 -10.89 4.79 -4.74
C ARG A 73 -10.82 3.99 -3.43
N GLU A 74 -11.80 4.24 -2.57
CA GLU A 74 -11.99 3.48 -1.34
C GLU A 74 -12.59 2.09 -1.63
N ILE A 75 -12.10 1.07 -0.94
CA ILE A 75 -12.66 -0.29 -0.98
C ILE A 75 -12.79 -0.88 0.44
N GLN A 76 -13.65 -1.88 0.58
CA GLN A 76 -13.67 -2.76 1.75
C GLN A 76 -12.55 -3.81 1.65
N GLY A 77 -12.24 -4.51 2.75
CA GLY A 77 -11.22 -5.58 2.75
C GLY A 77 -9.79 -5.07 2.88
N LEU A 78 -9.59 -3.85 3.38
CA LEU A 78 -8.28 -3.24 3.65
C LEU A 78 -8.13 -2.72 5.10
N SER A 79 -9.14 -2.93 5.94
CA SER A 79 -9.05 -2.58 7.36
C SER A 79 -8.04 -3.49 8.09
N PRO A 80 -7.50 -3.07 9.25
CA PRO A 80 -6.49 -3.85 9.96
C PRO A 80 -6.84 -5.32 10.22
N GLU A 81 -8.11 -5.61 10.51
CA GLU A 81 -8.61 -6.94 10.89
C GLU A 81 -9.43 -7.62 9.79
N ASP A 82 -9.48 -7.06 8.58
CA ASP A 82 -10.18 -7.69 7.46
C ASP A 82 -9.45 -8.97 7.01
N ASP A 83 -10.17 -9.86 6.32
CA ASP A 83 -9.59 -11.07 5.73
C ASP A 83 -8.73 -10.71 4.49
N PRO A 84 -7.42 -11.01 4.48
CA PRO A 84 -6.54 -10.71 3.35
C PRO A 84 -6.93 -11.44 2.06
N LEU A 85 -7.78 -12.47 2.11
CA LEU A 85 -8.31 -13.14 0.91
C LEU A 85 -9.10 -12.18 0.01
N LEU A 86 -9.79 -11.20 0.58
CA LEU A 86 -10.54 -10.20 -0.21
C LEU A 86 -9.58 -9.35 -1.05
N ALA A 87 -8.54 -8.80 -0.42
CA ALA A 87 -7.51 -8.03 -1.10
C ALA A 87 -6.69 -8.87 -2.10
N LYS A 88 -6.44 -10.15 -1.79
CA LYS A 88 -5.83 -11.09 -2.76
C LYS A 88 -6.72 -11.24 -4.00
N GLY A 89 -8.03 -11.39 -3.83
CA GLY A 89 -8.99 -11.47 -4.93
C GLY A 89 -8.96 -10.22 -5.82
N GLU A 90 -8.90 -9.02 -5.25
CA GLU A 90 -8.76 -7.76 -6.00
C GLU A 90 -7.49 -7.73 -6.87
N LEU A 91 -6.36 -8.22 -6.33
CA LEU A 91 -5.09 -8.28 -7.06
C LEU A 91 -5.12 -9.34 -8.18
N GLU A 92 -5.76 -10.48 -7.96
CA GLU A 92 -5.86 -11.58 -8.92
C GLU A 92 -6.92 -11.35 -10.00
N ALA A 93 -7.91 -10.49 -9.76
CA ALA A 93 -9.00 -10.17 -10.69
C ALA A 93 -8.61 -9.22 -11.83
N THR A 94 -7.37 -8.71 -11.85
CA THR A 94 -6.90 -7.72 -12.82
C THR A 94 -5.58 -8.14 -13.45
N GLU A 95 -5.38 -7.72 -14.70
CA GLU A 95 -4.10 -7.84 -15.41
C GLU A 95 -3.31 -6.53 -15.42
N GLU A 96 -3.74 -5.55 -14.63
CA GLU A 96 -3.16 -4.21 -14.59
C GLU A 96 -2.54 -3.90 -13.24
N PRO A 97 -1.44 -3.14 -13.19
CA PRO A 97 -0.79 -2.80 -11.93
C PRO A 97 -1.73 -2.07 -10.98
N LEU A 98 -1.97 -2.66 -9.80
CA LEU A 98 -2.72 -2.04 -8.71
C LEU A 98 -1.81 -1.68 -7.55
N MET A 99 -2.20 -0.64 -6.83
CA MET A 99 -1.59 -0.24 -5.57
C MET A 99 -2.64 -0.25 -4.47
N LEU A 100 -2.40 -1.01 -3.39
CA LEU A 100 -3.27 -1.07 -2.22
C LEU A 100 -2.65 -0.27 -1.06
N VAL A 101 -3.39 0.67 -0.50
CA VAL A 101 -2.96 1.49 0.65
C VAL A 101 -3.75 1.08 1.90
N GLY A 102 -3.05 0.52 2.89
CA GLY A 102 -3.68 -0.12 4.04
C GLY A 102 -2.85 -0.06 5.33
N HIS A 103 -3.07 -1.06 6.19
CA HIS A 103 -2.62 -1.09 7.58
C HIS A 103 -1.91 -2.39 7.97
N LEU A 104 -1.25 -2.39 9.12
CA LEU A 104 -0.87 -3.62 9.82
C LEU A 104 -1.97 -4.00 10.82
N PRO A 105 -2.18 -5.31 11.09
CA PRO A 105 -1.43 -6.46 10.56
C PRO A 105 -1.79 -6.87 9.11
N HIS A 106 -2.91 -6.38 8.58
CA HIS A 106 -3.48 -6.76 7.27
C HIS A 106 -2.46 -6.88 6.12
N LEU A 107 -1.65 -5.84 5.85
CA LEU A 107 -0.68 -5.85 4.73
C LEU A 107 0.40 -6.92 4.90
N GLY A 108 0.83 -7.18 6.14
CA GLY A 108 1.80 -8.25 6.44
C GLY A 108 1.20 -9.61 6.12
N ARG A 109 -0.03 -9.86 6.57
CA ARG A 109 -0.78 -11.09 6.29
C ARG A 109 -1.04 -11.28 4.81
N LEU A 110 -1.41 -10.22 4.09
CA LEU A 110 -1.62 -10.24 2.64
C LEU A 110 -0.34 -10.59 1.89
N ALA A 111 0.78 -9.94 2.20
CA ALA A 111 2.06 -10.25 1.58
C ALA A 111 2.48 -11.72 1.83
N ALA A 112 2.30 -12.20 3.06
CA ALA A 112 2.61 -13.58 3.43
C ALA A 112 1.70 -14.60 2.72
N LEU A 113 0.40 -14.31 2.63
CA LEU A 113 -0.57 -15.11 1.89
C LEU A 113 -0.23 -15.19 0.40
N LEU A 114 0.16 -14.07 -0.23
CA LEU A 114 0.52 -14.05 -1.64
C LEU A 114 1.79 -14.89 -1.90
N VAL A 115 2.84 -14.67 -1.12
CA VAL A 115 4.18 -15.24 -1.37
C VAL A 115 4.33 -16.68 -0.87
N LYS A 116 3.73 -17.02 0.27
CA LYS A 116 3.90 -18.32 0.94
C LYS A 116 2.61 -19.12 1.10
N ASN A 117 1.46 -18.56 0.71
CA ASN A 117 0.16 -19.16 0.94
C ASN A 117 -0.15 -19.43 2.43
N ASN A 118 0.46 -18.65 3.34
CA ASN A 118 0.24 -18.71 4.78
C ASN A 118 0.28 -17.28 5.38
N PRO A 119 -0.85 -16.72 5.84
CA PRO A 119 -0.91 -15.35 6.35
C PRO A 119 -0.17 -15.13 7.68
N GLU A 120 0.16 -16.19 8.41
CA GLU A 120 0.85 -16.10 9.71
C GLU A 120 2.38 -16.00 9.58
N ASP A 121 2.92 -16.20 8.37
CA ASP A 121 4.35 -16.04 8.12
C ASP A 121 4.76 -14.56 8.08
N LYS A 122 5.99 -14.27 8.51
CA LYS A 122 6.61 -12.96 8.26
C LYS A 122 7.47 -13.03 7.00
N VAL A 123 7.15 -12.19 6.01
CA VAL A 123 7.89 -12.13 4.73
C VAL A 123 8.49 -10.76 4.42
N VAL A 124 7.94 -9.68 4.99
CA VAL A 124 8.43 -8.31 4.81
C VAL A 124 7.97 -7.40 5.94
N ASP A 125 8.74 -6.35 6.20
CA ASP A 125 8.38 -5.27 7.12
C ASP A 125 7.74 -4.10 6.38
N PHE A 126 6.70 -3.52 6.99
CA PHE A 126 6.02 -2.33 6.47
C PHE A 126 6.20 -1.17 7.45
N PRO A 127 7.32 -0.43 7.42
CA PRO A 127 7.37 0.86 8.10
C PRO A 127 6.36 1.83 7.49
N PRO A 128 5.96 2.91 8.20
CA PRO A 128 5.05 3.91 7.64
C PRO A 128 5.52 4.44 6.28
N ALA A 129 4.59 4.64 5.35
CA ALA A 129 4.84 5.06 3.97
C ALA A 129 5.67 4.10 3.09
N ALA A 130 6.00 2.89 3.56
CA ALA A 130 6.72 1.91 2.74
C ALA A 130 5.86 1.39 1.58
N VAL A 131 6.46 1.31 0.39
CA VAL A 131 5.90 0.66 -0.80
C VAL A 131 6.63 -0.66 -1.02
N VAL A 132 5.91 -1.77 -0.99
CA VAL A 132 6.42 -3.10 -1.31
C VAL A 132 5.94 -3.47 -2.71
N CYS A 133 6.88 -3.77 -3.61
CA CYS A 133 6.57 -4.28 -4.94
C CYS A 133 6.54 -5.79 -4.94
N LEU A 134 5.46 -6.33 -5.46
CA LEU A 134 5.24 -7.74 -5.69
C LEU A 134 5.11 -8.00 -7.19
N SER A 135 5.75 -9.04 -7.69
CA SER A 135 5.51 -9.54 -9.04
C SER A 135 4.70 -10.82 -9.01
N HIS A 136 3.65 -10.90 -9.83
CA HIS A 136 2.99 -12.16 -10.13
C HIS A 136 3.51 -12.69 -11.48
N LEU A 137 4.28 -13.78 -11.46
CA LEU A 137 4.86 -14.43 -12.65
C LEU A 137 4.39 -15.88 -12.75
N LYS A 138 3.42 -16.12 -13.65
CA LYS A 138 2.85 -17.43 -14.06
C LYS A 138 2.22 -18.29 -12.96
N VAL A 139 2.89 -18.52 -11.84
CA VAL A 139 2.49 -19.50 -10.81
C VAL A 139 2.78 -19.03 -9.38
N ALA A 140 3.53 -17.94 -9.18
CA ALA A 140 3.91 -17.48 -7.84
C ALA A 140 4.01 -15.96 -7.75
N TRP A 141 3.77 -15.45 -6.53
CA TRP A 141 4.03 -14.09 -6.12
C TRP A 141 5.42 -13.98 -5.48
N GLU A 142 6.17 -12.94 -5.85
CA GLU A 142 7.50 -12.67 -5.30
C GLU A 142 7.64 -11.21 -4.92
N ILE A 143 8.33 -10.93 -3.82
CA ILE A 143 8.71 -9.55 -3.45
C ILE A 143 9.94 -9.17 -4.25
N GLN A 144 9.83 -8.09 -5.04
CA GLN A 144 10.91 -7.63 -5.91
C GLN A 144 11.79 -6.59 -5.21
N TRP A 145 11.16 -5.63 -4.55
CA TRP A 145 11.87 -4.55 -3.86
C TRP A 145 10.94 -3.85 -2.86
N ILE A 146 11.54 -3.08 -1.97
CA ILE A 146 10.87 -2.21 -1.02
C ILE A 146 11.41 -0.79 -1.24
N LEU A 147 10.53 0.19 -1.15
CA LEU A 147 10.88 1.59 -1.15
C LEU A 147 10.38 2.22 0.15
N THR A 148 11.31 2.63 1.00
CA THR A 148 11.03 3.31 2.26
C THR A 148 11.35 4.80 2.20
N PRO A 149 10.84 5.63 3.13
CA PRO A 149 11.22 7.04 3.19
C PRO A 149 12.72 7.29 3.34
N ASP A 150 13.49 6.37 3.92
CA ASP A 150 14.94 6.56 4.13
C ASP A 150 15.74 6.28 2.84
N GLU A 151 15.21 5.43 1.96
CA GLU A 151 15.80 5.05 0.67
C GLU A 151 15.29 5.90 -0.51
N ALA A 152 14.25 6.72 -0.27
CA ALA A 152 13.62 7.61 -1.23
C ALA A 152 14.38 8.94 -1.44
#